data_AF-A0A2X3IGU8-F1
#
_entry.id   AF-A0A2X3IGU8-F1
#
_cell.length_a   1.000
_cell.length_b   1.000
_cell.length_c   1.000
_cell.angle_alpha   90.00
_cell.angle_beta   90.00
_cell.angle_gamma   90.00
#
_symmetry.space_group_name_H-M   'P 1'
#
loop_
_entity.id
_entity.type
_entity.pdbx_description
1 polymer ?
#
loop_
_entity_poly.entity_id
_entity_poly.type
_entity_poly.pdbx_seq_one_letter_code
_entity_poly.pdbx_strand_id
1 'polypeptide(L)'
;MKEKGIIILPGDKSKAEWLIKNINDSFIQNTINTYEDKIYQIACHINANEKMQSNTSSLALRARLNAMENKCSLNQNAHKDIIKNRIRFICKFLKTKGKDYDPKDINIKYTANIPQDDLMIAQILAQVPEGTISKETARSQFSFIANSLVEAERVAKEQKEEIDKHPDLPGGGEDE
;
A
#
# COMPACT_ATOMS: atom_id res chain seq x y z
N MET A 1 -19.53 59.17 -31.45
CA MET A 1 -19.20 58.71 -30.08
C MET A 1 -18.61 59.79 -29.16
N LYS A 2 -18.14 60.96 -29.62
CA LYS A 2 -17.25 61.83 -28.81
C LYS A 2 -17.88 62.91 -27.91
N GLU A 3 -19.21 63.11 -27.90
CA GLU A 3 -19.84 64.04 -26.91
C GLU A 3 -21.04 63.49 -26.13
N LYS A 4 -21.83 62.55 -26.70
CA LYS A 4 -23.04 62.00 -26.04
C LYS A 4 -23.02 60.49 -25.79
N GLY A 5 -21.94 59.79 -26.17
CA GLY A 5 -21.81 58.34 -25.95
C GLY A 5 -22.80 57.42 -26.69
N ILE A 6 -23.69 57.95 -27.53
CA ILE A 6 -24.75 57.18 -28.20
C ILE A 6 -24.25 56.63 -29.55
N ILE A 7 -24.59 55.37 -29.83
CA ILE A 7 -24.38 54.67 -31.11
C ILE A 7 -25.75 54.43 -31.73
N ILE A 8 -25.97 54.94 -32.94
CA ILE A 8 -27.21 54.73 -33.70
C ILE A 8 -26.93 53.67 -34.75
N LEU A 9 -27.71 52.59 -34.74
CA LEU A 9 -27.56 51.47 -35.67
C LEU A 9 -28.61 51.60 -36.80
N PRO A 10 -28.22 51.44 -38.08
CA PRO A 10 -29.15 51.57 -39.19
C PRO A 10 -29.93 50.26 -39.42
N GLY A 11 -31.25 50.31 -39.22
CA GLY A 11 -32.21 49.26 -39.58
C GLY A 11 -32.82 48.51 -38.37
N ASP A 12 -34.09 48.11 -38.49
CA ASP A 12 -34.87 47.49 -37.40
C ASP A 12 -34.29 46.17 -36.85
N LYS A 13 -33.32 45.56 -37.53
CA LYS A 13 -32.64 44.32 -37.12
C LYS A 13 -31.18 44.52 -36.70
N SER A 14 -30.73 45.75 -36.58
CA SER A 14 -29.34 46.05 -36.23
C SER A 14 -29.12 45.92 -34.72
N LYS A 15 -28.11 45.12 -34.33
CA LYS A 15 -27.75 44.86 -32.93
C LYS A 15 -26.32 45.29 -32.66
N ALA A 16 -26.11 46.01 -31.56
CA ALA A 16 -24.79 46.26 -31.00
C ALA A 16 -24.61 45.32 -29.81
N GLU A 17 -23.71 44.36 -29.96
CA GLU A 17 -23.32 43.45 -28.89
C GLU A 17 -21.81 43.58 -28.69
N TRP A 18 -21.38 43.45 -27.43
CA TRP A 18 -19.96 43.36 -27.12
C TRP A 18 -19.43 42.04 -27.64
N LEU A 19 -18.33 42.06 -28.40
CA LEU A 19 -17.61 40.85 -28.78
C LEU A 19 -16.88 40.28 -27.54
N ILE A 20 -17.63 39.60 -26.68
CA ILE A 20 -17.10 38.94 -25.48
C ILE A 20 -16.76 37.50 -25.85
N LYS A 21 -15.57 37.05 -25.46
CA LYS A 21 -15.17 35.65 -25.63
C LYS A 21 -16.06 34.78 -24.75
N ASN A 22 -17.04 34.12 -25.36
CA ASN A 22 -17.88 33.13 -24.69
C ASN A 22 -17.07 31.83 -24.53
N ILE A 23 -16.47 31.66 -23.35
CA ILE A 23 -15.72 30.45 -23.00
C ILE A 23 -16.69 29.50 -22.31
N ASN A 24 -16.78 28.28 -22.82
CA ASN A 24 -17.51 27.21 -22.13
C ASN A 24 -16.64 26.68 -20.98
N ASP A 25 -16.90 27.17 -19.77
CA ASP A 25 -16.22 26.76 -18.54
C ASP A 25 -16.31 25.23 -18.31
N SER A 26 -17.49 24.66 -18.54
CA SER A 26 -17.72 23.21 -18.40
C SER A 26 -16.84 22.38 -19.32
N PHE A 27 -16.57 22.85 -20.54
CA PHE A 27 -15.66 22.16 -21.46
C PHE A 27 -14.22 22.15 -20.94
N ILE A 28 -13.75 23.29 -20.40
CA ILE A 28 -12.40 23.40 -19.84
C ILE A 28 -12.27 22.51 -18.61
N GLN A 29 -13.23 22.57 -17.69
CA GLN A 29 -13.23 21.75 -16.47
C GLN A 29 -13.18 20.26 -16.80
N ASN A 30 -14.02 19.80 -17.74
CA ASN A 30 -14.03 18.40 -18.18
C ASN A 30 -12.71 17.98 -18.83
N THR A 31 -12.10 18.88 -19.60
CA THR A 31 -10.81 18.62 -20.24
C THR A 31 -9.69 18.48 -19.21
N ILE A 32 -9.66 19.35 -18.19
CA ILE A 32 -8.67 19.30 -17.11
C ILE A 32 -8.83 18.01 -16.30
N ASN A 33 -10.06 17.67 -15.89
CA ASN A 33 -10.33 16.43 -15.15
C ASN A 33 -9.87 15.20 -15.94
N THR A 34 -10.12 15.18 -17.25
CA THR A 34 -9.67 14.08 -18.13
C THR A 34 -8.15 13.98 -18.19
N TYR A 35 -7.44 15.11 -18.20
CA TYR A 35 -5.98 15.10 -18.18
C TYR A 35 -5.42 14.63 -16.84
N GLU A 36 -6.00 15.08 -15.73
CA GLU A 36 -5.62 14.62 -14.40
C GLU A 36 -5.77 13.09 -14.29
N ASP A 37 -6.93 12.56 -14.69
CA ASP A 37 -7.17 11.11 -14.68
C ASP A 37 -6.17 10.34 -15.55
N LYS A 38 -5.87 10.84 -16.76
CA LYS A 38 -4.88 10.22 -17.65
C LYS A 38 -3.47 10.26 -17.08
N ILE A 39 -3.09 11.33 -16.40
CA ILE A 39 -1.77 11.43 -15.75
C ILE A 39 -1.61 10.33 -14.71
N TYR A 40 -2.61 10.11 -13.86
CA TYR A 40 -2.57 9.03 -12.86
C TYR A 40 -2.54 7.64 -13.50
N GLN A 41 -3.34 7.42 -14.55
CA GLN A 41 -3.35 6.16 -15.30
C GLN A 41 -1.99 5.84 -15.94
N ILE A 42 -1.35 6.84 -16.58
CA ILE A 42 -0.04 6.66 -17.24
C ILE A 42 1.09 6.53 -16.21
N ALA A 43 1.04 7.31 -15.12
CA ALA A 43 2.05 7.25 -14.07
C ALA A 43 2.03 5.92 -13.29
N CYS A 44 0.92 5.17 -13.39
CA CYS A 44 0.57 4.04 -12.52
C CYS A 44 0.67 4.44 -11.04
N HIS A 45 0.13 5.61 -10.71
CA HIS A 45 0.15 6.17 -9.36
C HIS A 45 -1.27 6.40 -8.85
N ILE A 46 -1.41 6.49 -7.54
CA ILE A 46 -2.72 6.58 -6.89
C ILE A 46 -3.03 8.05 -6.63
N ASN A 47 -4.26 8.44 -6.96
CA ASN A 47 -4.78 9.76 -6.57
C ASN A 47 -5.37 9.67 -5.16
N ALA A 48 -4.69 10.26 -4.17
CA ALA A 48 -5.17 10.29 -2.78
C ALA A 48 -6.38 11.21 -2.57
N ASN A 49 -6.62 12.17 -3.49
CA ASN A 49 -7.73 13.11 -3.41
C ASN A 49 -9.01 12.56 -4.07
N GLU A 50 -8.92 11.45 -4.80
CA GLU A 50 -10.10 10.82 -5.40
C GLU A 50 -11.05 10.35 -4.30
N LYS A 51 -12.32 10.75 -4.39
CA LYS A 51 -13.33 10.35 -3.40
C LYS A 51 -13.45 8.84 -3.36
N MET A 52 -13.09 8.27 -2.21
CA MET A 52 -13.27 6.86 -1.95
C MET A 52 -14.78 6.55 -1.95
N GLN A 53 -15.21 5.58 -2.75
CA GLN A 53 -16.60 5.14 -2.71
C GLN A 53 -16.92 4.60 -1.31
N SER A 54 -18.13 4.88 -0.82
CA SER A 54 -18.55 4.70 0.59
C SER A 54 -18.55 3.25 1.11
N ASN A 55 -18.09 2.29 0.32
CA ASN A 55 -18.12 0.85 0.60
C ASN A 55 -16.86 0.12 0.09
N THR A 56 -15.70 0.77 0.04
CA THR A 56 -14.46 0.11 -0.36
C THR A 56 -14.09 -0.98 0.64
N SER A 57 -14.26 -2.24 0.24
CA SER A 57 -13.64 -3.36 0.91
C SER A 57 -12.12 -3.22 0.88
N SER A 58 -11.43 -3.84 1.84
CA SER A 58 -9.96 -3.94 1.86
C SER A 58 -9.41 -4.51 0.53
N LEU A 59 -10.16 -5.40 -0.11
CA LEU A 59 -9.85 -5.93 -1.44
C LEU A 59 -9.90 -4.85 -2.54
N ALA A 60 -10.88 -3.94 -2.51
CA ALA A 60 -10.98 -2.85 -3.47
C ALA A 60 -9.81 -1.86 -3.33
N LEU A 61 -9.38 -1.58 -2.09
CA LEU A 61 -8.18 -0.78 -1.79
C LEU A 61 -6.92 -1.44 -2.36
N ARG A 62 -6.72 -2.75 -2.12
CA ARG A 62 -5.59 -3.50 -2.71
C ARG A 62 -5.62 -3.55 -4.24
N ALA A 63 -6.80 -3.69 -4.84
CA ALA A 63 -6.92 -3.66 -6.30
C ALA A 63 -6.45 -2.33 -6.90
N ARG A 64 -6.73 -1.20 -6.23
CA ARG A 64 -6.23 0.13 -6.64
C ARG A 64 -4.71 0.27 -6.46
N LEU A 65 -4.13 -0.36 -5.43
CA LEU A 65 -2.70 -0.33 -5.14
C LEU A 65 -1.86 -1.21 -6.08
N ASN A 66 -2.43 -2.27 -6.64
CA ASN A 66 -1.74 -3.30 -7.42
C ASN A 66 -0.83 -2.73 -8.54
N ALA A 67 -1.33 -1.78 -9.34
CA ALA A 67 -0.55 -1.19 -10.43
C ALA A 67 0.72 -0.47 -9.94
N MET A 68 0.61 0.25 -8.82
CA MET A 68 1.74 0.94 -8.19
C MET A 68 2.69 -0.05 -7.51
N GLU A 69 2.15 -1.07 -6.85
CA GLU A 69 2.93 -2.13 -6.20
C GLU A 69 3.81 -2.88 -7.21
N ASN A 70 3.30 -3.18 -8.40
CA ASN A 70 4.09 -3.81 -9.47
C ASN A 70 5.30 -2.97 -9.86
N LYS A 71 5.13 -1.64 -9.96
CA LYS A 71 6.24 -0.70 -10.23
C LYS A 71 7.25 -0.67 -9.08
N CYS A 72 6.78 -0.63 -7.84
CA CYS A 72 7.63 -0.73 -6.66
C CYS A 72 8.40 -2.06 -6.62
N SER A 73 7.75 -3.18 -6.97
CA SER A 73 8.37 -4.51 -7.03
C SER A 73 9.49 -4.57 -8.06
N LEU A 74 9.29 -3.99 -9.26
CA LEU A 74 10.35 -3.87 -10.27
C LEU A 74 11.56 -3.09 -9.74
N ASN A 75 11.33 -1.95 -9.08
CA ASN A 75 12.39 -1.16 -8.47
C ASN A 75 13.11 -1.90 -7.34
N GLN A 76 12.36 -2.62 -6.50
CA GLN A 76 12.92 -3.46 -5.45
C GLN A 76 13.78 -4.59 -6.03
N ASN A 77 13.36 -5.21 -7.14
CA ASN A 77 14.14 -6.26 -7.79
C ASN A 77 15.45 -5.72 -8.38
N ALA A 78 15.40 -4.58 -9.08
CA ALA A 78 16.61 -3.90 -9.55
C ALA A 78 17.56 -3.55 -8.38
N HIS A 79 17.01 -3.08 -7.27
CA HIS A 79 17.80 -2.78 -6.08
C HIS A 79 18.37 -4.05 -5.41
N LYS A 80 17.60 -5.15 -5.34
CA LYS A 80 18.09 -6.46 -4.86
C LYS A 80 19.30 -6.91 -5.64
N ASP A 81 19.31 -6.75 -6.97
CA ASP A 81 20.44 -7.16 -7.79
C ASP A 81 21.69 -6.33 -7.51
N ILE A 82 21.54 -5.03 -7.27
CA ILE A 82 22.64 -4.16 -6.81
C ILE A 82 23.18 -4.65 -5.46
N ILE A 83 22.31 -4.91 -4.49
CA ILE A 83 22.73 -5.35 -3.16
C ILE A 83 23.39 -6.72 -3.21
N LYS A 84 22.86 -7.69 -3.98
CA LYS A 84 23.48 -9.01 -4.18
C LYS A 84 24.91 -8.88 -4.70
N ASN A 85 25.13 -8.02 -5.69
CA ASN A 85 26.47 -7.76 -6.21
C ASN A 85 27.38 -7.15 -5.14
N ARG A 86 26.88 -6.20 -4.34
CA ARG A 86 27.64 -5.62 -3.23
C ARG A 86 28.00 -6.65 -2.16
N ILE A 87 27.06 -7.52 -1.77
CA ILE A 87 27.29 -8.61 -0.81
C ILE A 87 28.40 -9.54 -1.34
N ARG A 88 28.35 -9.92 -2.62
CA ARG A 88 29.39 -10.74 -3.24
C ARG A 88 30.78 -10.11 -3.13
N PHE A 89 30.90 -8.80 -3.36
CA PHE A 89 32.18 -8.09 -3.20
C PHE A 89 32.62 -8.03 -1.72
N ILE A 90 31.70 -7.81 -0.80
CA ILE A 90 31.99 -7.80 0.65
C ILE A 90 32.50 -9.18 1.09
N CYS A 91 31.83 -10.27 0.71
CA CYS A 91 32.28 -11.62 1.04
C CYS A 91 33.68 -11.91 0.46
N LYS A 92 33.95 -11.47 -0.78
CA LYS A 92 35.28 -11.61 -1.40
C LYS A 92 36.37 -10.86 -0.60
N PHE A 93 36.07 -9.66 -0.13
CA PHE A 93 36.98 -8.88 0.72
C PHE A 93 37.19 -9.50 2.10
N LEU A 94 36.11 -9.99 2.73
CA LEU A 94 36.19 -10.66 4.03
C LEU A 94 37.00 -11.95 3.96
N LYS A 95 36.92 -12.68 2.84
CA LYS A 95 37.75 -13.85 2.57
C LYS A 95 39.24 -13.52 2.59
N THR A 96 39.64 -12.35 2.10
CA THR A 96 41.03 -11.85 2.18
C THR A 96 41.46 -11.57 3.62
N LYS A 97 40.51 -11.29 4.53
CA LYS A 97 40.75 -11.07 5.96
C LYS A 97 40.61 -12.35 6.81
N GLY A 98 40.48 -13.52 6.18
CA GLY A 98 40.40 -14.82 6.87
C GLY A 98 39.01 -15.19 7.40
N LYS A 99 37.94 -14.49 6.99
CA LYS A 99 36.55 -14.88 7.30
C LYS A 99 35.85 -15.32 6.03
N ASP A 100 35.40 -16.58 5.98
CA ASP A 100 34.65 -17.12 4.84
C ASP A 100 33.14 -17.07 5.13
N TYR A 101 32.40 -16.35 4.29
CA TYR A 101 30.94 -16.26 4.36
C TYR A 101 30.37 -16.52 2.97
N ASP A 102 29.34 -17.36 2.86
CA ASP A 102 28.64 -17.56 1.58
C ASP A 102 27.67 -16.37 1.36
N PRO A 103 27.78 -15.65 0.22
CA PRO A 103 26.79 -14.65 -0.16
C PRO A 103 25.34 -15.16 -0.20
N LYS A 104 25.12 -16.47 -0.36
CA LYS A 104 23.78 -17.09 -0.43
C LYS A 104 23.07 -17.16 0.92
N ASP A 105 23.80 -17.10 2.02
CA ASP A 105 23.22 -17.17 3.38
C ASP A 105 22.53 -15.86 3.78
N ILE A 106 22.77 -14.78 3.03
CA ILE A 106 22.22 -13.45 3.32
C ILE A 106 20.96 -13.22 2.48
N ASN A 107 19.80 -13.20 3.15
CA ASN A 107 18.53 -12.88 2.51
C ASN A 107 18.16 -11.40 2.70
N ILE A 108 17.72 -10.75 1.62
CA ILE A 108 17.34 -9.34 1.60
C ILE A 108 15.81 -9.24 1.64
N LYS A 109 15.27 -8.74 2.74
CA LYS A 109 13.83 -8.50 2.92
C LYS A 109 13.51 -7.02 2.72
N TYR A 110 12.51 -6.74 1.88
CA TYR A 110 11.90 -5.42 1.75
C TYR A 110 10.50 -5.48 2.34
N THR A 111 10.15 -4.52 3.18
CA THR A 111 8.82 -4.40 3.77
C THR A 111 8.16 -3.15 3.22
N ALA A 112 7.08 -3.33 2.47
CA ALA A 112 6.29 -2.20 1.98
C ALA A 112 5.35 -1.70 3.09
N ASN A 113 5.26 -0.38 3.25
CA ASN A 113 4.30 0.21 4.17
C ASN A 113 2.95 0.35 3.47
N ILE A 114 2.14 -0.70 3.53
CA ILE A 114 0.81 -0.75 2.94
C ILE A 114 -0.20 -0.93 4.06
N PRO A 115 -1.32 -0.18 4.09
CA PRO A 115 -2.38 -0.39 5.06
C PRO A 115 -2.87 -1.84 5.04
N GLN A 116 -2.84 -2.50 6.21
CA GLN A 116 -3.35 -3.85 6.39
C GLN A 116 -4.64 -3.79 7.19
N ASP A 117 -5.54 -4.74 6.92
CA ASP A 117 -6.78 -4.92 7.67
C ASP A 117 -6.60 -6.11 8.63
N ASP A 118 -6.13 -5.81 9.85
CA ASP A 118 -5.88 -6.83 10.87
C ASP A 118 -7.17 -7.52 11.34
N LEU A 119 -8.34 -6.86 11.23
CA LEU A 119 -9.64 -7.45 11.56
C LEU A 119 -9.96 -8.59 10.58
N MET A 120 -9.78 -8.34 9.27
CA MET A 120 -9.96 -9.39 8.28
C MET A 120 -8.96 -10.53 8.45
N ILE A 121 -7.69 -10.23 8.79
CA ILE A 121 -6.69 -11.26 9.06
C ILE A 121 -7.11 -12.14 10.25
N ALA A 122 -7.60 -11.53 11.34
CA ALA A 122 -8.11 -12.27 12.50
C ALA A 122 -9.32 -13.16 12.14
N GLN A 123 -10.26 -12.65 11.33
CA GLN A 123 -11.42 -13.42 10.88
C GLN A 123 -11.01 -14.62 10.00
N ILE A 124 -10.04 -14.42 9.10
CA ILE A 124 -9.50 -15.51 8.26
C ILE A 124 -8.84 -16.56 9.16
N LEU A 125 -7.99 -16.15 10.09
CA LEU A 125 -7.31 -17.07 11.00
C LEU A 125 -8.30 -17.87 11.88
N ALA A 126 -9.41 -17.26 12.31
CA ALA A 126 -10.44 -17.95 13.08
C ALA A 126 -11.23 -18.98 12.26
N GLN A 127 -11.34 -18.81 10.94
CA GLN A 127 -12.02 -19.74 10.04
C GLN A 127 -11.12 -20.87 9.54
N VAL A 128 -9.80 -20.71 9.68
CA VAL A 128 -8.82 -21.71 9.26
C VAL A 128 -8.81 -22.86 10.27
N PRO A 129 -8.93 -24.13 9.84
CA PRO A 129 -8.88 -25.27 10.75
C PRO A 129 -7.58 -25.32 11.54
N GLU A 130 -7.67 -25.71 12.81
CA GLU A 130 -6.51 -25.88 13.67
C GLU A 130 -5.52 -26.90 13.08
N GLY A 131 -4.22 -26.62 13.22
CA GLY A 131 -3.15 -27.48 12.70
C GLY A 131 -2.73 -27.25 11.24
N THR A 132 -3.46 -26.43 10.48
CA THR A 132 -3.09 -26.12 9.09
C THR A 132 -2.01 -25.03 8.96
N ILE A 133 -2.04 -24.02 9.82
CA ILE A 133 -1.07 -22.92 9.86
C ILE A 133 -0.36 -22.94 11.22
N SER A 134 0.97 -22.84 11.20
CA SER A 134 1.75 -22.76 12.44
C SER A 134 1.37 -21.49 13.22
N LYS A 135 1.31 -21.60 14.55
CA LYS A 135 1.01 -20.45 15.42
C LYS A 135 2.04 -19.31 15.23
N GLU A 136 3.27 -19.63 14.86
CA GLU A 136 4.31 -18.66 14.54
C GLU A 136 3.99 -17.89 13.25
N THR A 137 3.62 -18.62 12.18
CA THR A 137 3.25 -18.00 10.90
C THR A 137 2.00 -17.14 11.06
N ALA A 138 1.00 -17.59 11.82
CA ALA A 138 -0.19 -16.80 12.10
C ALA A 138 0.14 -15.46 12.80
N ARG A 139 1.01 -15.49 13.83
CA ARG A 139 1.49 -14.28 14.53
C ARG A 139 2.23 -13.33 13.60
N SER A 140 3.01 -13.86 12.65
CA SER A 140 3.77 -13.02 11.71
C SER A 140 2.92 -12.23 10.72
N GLN A 141 1.64 -12.58 10.55
CA GLN A 141 0.76 -11.87 9.62
C GLN A 141 0.20 -10.55 10.18
N PHE A 142 0.17 -10.41 11.50
CA PHE A 142 -0.34 -9.19 12.13
C PHE A 142 0.65 -8.04 12.00
N SER A 143 0.15 -6.89 11.55
CA SER A 143 0.98 -5.74 11.21
C SER A 143 1.77 -5.16 12.39
N PHE A 144 1.25 -5.33 13.61
CA PHE A 144 1.84 -4.82 14.85
C PHE A 144 2.87 -5.77 15.49
N ILE A 145 2.97 -7.03 15.03
CA ILE A 145 3.92 -8.01 15.58
C ILE A 145 5.25 -7.93 14.81
N ALA A 146 6.22 -7.24 15.40
CA ALA A 146 7.54 -7.06 14.78
C ALA A 146 8.39 -8.35 14.76
N ASN A 147 8.27 -9.22 15.77
CA ASN A 147 9.02 -10.46 15.88
C ASN A 147 8.15 -11.59 16.44
N SER A 148 7.86 -12.59 15.61
CA SER A 148 7.02 -13.74 15.93
C SER A 148 7.59 -14.61 17.05
N LEU A 149 8.92 -14.74 17.13
CA LEU A 149 9.60 -15.60 18.10
C LEU A 149 9.54 -15.00 19.50
N VAL A 150 9.84 -13.70 19.62
CA VAL A 150 9.75 -12.98 20.91
C VAL A 150 8.32 -12.99 21.42
N GLU A 151 7.35 -12.80 20.53
CA GLU A 151 5.95 -12.85 20.90
C GLU A 151 5.51 -14.25 21.32
N ALA A 152 6.08 -15.29 20.68
CA ALA A 152 5.83 -16.67 21.11
C ALA A 152 6.33 -16.97 22.51
N GLU A 153 7.51 -16.46 22.86
CA GLU A 153 8.08 -16.60 24.20
C GLU A 153 7.23 -15.89 25.26
N ARG A 154 6.68 -14.70 24.94
CA ARG A 154 5.79 -13.96 25.85
C ARG A 154 4.50 -14.72 26.11
N VAL A 155 3.84 -15.19 25.05
CA VAL A 155 2.62 -15.99 25.19
C VAL A 155 2.88 -17.28 25.98
N ALA A 156 4.03 -17.94 25.76
CA ALA A 156 4.39 -19.13 26.51
C ALA A 156 4.64 -18.84 28.01
N LYS A 157 5.15 -17.66 28.36
CA LYS A 157 5.28 -17.22 29.75
C LYS A 157 3.93 -16.95 30.38
N GLU A 158 3.05 -16.22 29.68
CA GLU A 158 1.68 -15.95 30.13
C GLU A 158 0.89 -17.24 30.37
N GLN A 159 0.98 -18.21 29.45
CA GLN A 159 0.33 -19.52 29.62
C GLN A 159 0.87 -20.28 30.83
N LYS A 160 2.18 -20.25 31.08
CA LYS A 160 2.78 -20.90 32.26
C LYS A 160 2.34 -20.22 33.56
N GLU A 161 2.29 -18.89 33.59
CA GLU A 161 1.83 -18.13 34.76
C GLU A 161 0.34 -18.33 35.05
N GLU A 162 -0.49 -18.50 34.02
CA GLU A 162 -1.91 -18.84 34.17
C GLU A 162 -2.11 -20.26 34.70
N ILE A 163 -1.35 -21.24 34.20
CA ILE A 163 -1.38 -22.63 34.70
C ILE A 163 -0.93 -22.69 36.17
N ASP A 164 0.07 -21.90 36.56
CA ASP A 164 0.58 -21.86 37.93
C ASP A 164 -0.38 -21.16 38.92
N LYS A 165 -1.18 -20.19 38.44
CA LYS A 165 -2.22 -19.51 39.25
C LYS A 165 -3.50 -20.33 39.42
N HIS A 166 -3.80 -21.25 38.51
CA HIS A 166 -4.95 -22.15 38.58
C HIS A 166 -4.55 -23.62 38.38
N PRO A 167 -4.10 -24.33 39.43
CA PRO A 167 -3.67 -25.73 39.35
C PRO A 167 -4.81 -26.74 39.08
N ASP A 168 -6.08 -26.30 39.10
CA ASP A 168 -7.26 -27.17 38.95
C ASP A 168 -7.82 -27.25 37.52
N LEU A 169 -7.17 -26.62 36.54
CA LEU A 169 -7.58 -26.74 35.12
C LEU A 169 -7.03 -28.05 34.53
N PRO A 170 -7.87 -28.93 33.95
CA PRO A 170 -7.41 -30.17 33.36
C PRO A 170 -6.47 -29.83 32.20
N GLY A 171 -5.22 -30.33 32.29
CA GLY A 171 -4.25 -30.22 31.21
C GLY A 171 -4.84 -30.86 29.95
N GLY A 172 -5.10 -30.04 28.94
CA GLY A 172 -5.55 -30.49 27.62
C GLY A 172 -4.43 -31.23 26.90
N GLY A 173 -4.16 -32.46 27.35
CA GLY A 173 -3.54 -33.50 26.55
C GLY A 173 -4.66 -34.39 26.03
N GLU A 174 -5.05 -34.19 24.78
CA GLU A 174 -5.67 -35.28 24.02
C GLU A 174 -4.54 -36.22 23.64
N ASP A 175 -4.36 -37.27 24.45
CA ASP A 175 -3.73 -38.50 24.02
C ASP A 175 -4.71 -39.20 23.07
N GLU A 176 -4.51 -39.05 21.76
CA GLU A 176 -4.74 -40.07 20.71
C GLU A 176 -4.01 -39.70 19.40
#